data_AF-A0A7R9KRB8-F1
#
_entry.id   AF-A0A7R9KRB8-F1
#
_cell.length_a   1.000
_cell.length_b   1.000
_cell.length_c   1.000
_cell.angle_alpha   90.00
_cell.angle_beta   90.00
_cell.angle_gamma   90.00
#
_symmetry.space_group_name_H-M   'P 1'
#
loop_
_entity.id
_entity.type
_entity.pdbx_description
1 polymer ?
#
loop_
_entity_poly.entity_id
_entity_poly.type
_entity_poly.pdbx_seq_one_letter_code
_entity_poly.pdbx_strand_id
1 'polypeptide(L)'
;MSNQMFGYFDGDFRRRPQQSLGGSHRETQRQQLLQKAAEERRDREELRRRTNCAIVIQSFIRGCLARKRQCSQMRKEYDDTIDRLSKSHENPSLDAIEHLIHEFIVFYCKAKDTQRLNWLSQQLVKQKDIIGPKVITDTNHWLYRIKCILEFNISELESMAGKQASIAIPMRALEVFTGADVYDKCCA
;
A
#
# COMPACT_ATOMS: atom_id res chain seq x y z
N MET A 1 -14.67 95.58 76.20
CA MET A 1 -13.47 95.85 75.36
C MET A 1 -12.96 94.52 74.85
N SER A 2 -12.91 94.44 73.53
CA SER A 2 -12.53 93.31 72.69
C SER A 2 -11.10 92.87 72.95
N ASN A 3 -10.83 91.57 72.90
CA ASN A 3 -9.57 91.10 72.31
C ASN A 3 -9.78 89.74 71.65
N GLN A 4 -9.62 89.74 70.33
CA GLN A 4 -9.79 88.64 69.41
C GLN A 4 -8.38 88.08 69.14
N MET A 5 -8.11 86.82 69.51
CA MET A 5 -6.81 86.20 69.30
C MET A 5 -6.91 85.10 68.25
N PHE A 6 -6.21 85.33 67.13
CA PHE A 6 -5.97 84.42 66.02
C PHE A 6 -5.00 83.30 66.40
N GLY A 7 -5.19 82.11 65.81
CA GLY A 7 -4.18 81.04 65.70
C GLY A 7 -4.87 79.69 65.47
N TYR A 8 -4.44 78.80 64.60
CA TYR A 8 -3.40 78.77 63.57
C TYR A 8 -3.83 77.62 62.63
N PHE A 9 -3.80 77.80 61.31
CA PHE A 9 -4.16 76.75 60.34
C PHE A 9 -3.00 75.75 60.26
N ASP A 10 -3.21 74.53 60.75
CA ASP A 10 -2.23 73.46 60.74
C ASP A 10 -2.15 72.86 59.33
N GLY A 11 -1.22 73.39 58.54
CA GLY A 11 -1.03 73.05 57.13
C GLY A 11 -0.44 71.66 56.96
N ASP A 12 -1.26 70.60 57.04
CA ASP A 12 -0.85 69.30 56.52
C ASP A 12 -1.03 69.30 54.99
N PHE A 13 -0.03 69.89 54.33
CA PHE A 13 0.06 70.06 52.89
C PHE A 13 0.18 68.67 52.24
N ARG A 14 -0.82 68.32 51.42
CA ARG A 14 -0.92 67.11 50.59
C ARG A 14 0.44 66.45 50.29
N ARG A 15 0.72 65.31 50.94
CA ARG A 15 1.87 64.47 50.58
C ARG A 15 1.73 64.04 49.12
N ARG A 16 2.78 64.25 48.32
CA ARG A 16 2.83 63.72 46.94
C ARG A 16 2.80 62.19 47.01
N PRO A 17 2.02 61.50 46.16
CA PRO A 17 2.03 60.05 46.13
C PRO A 17 3.43 59.55 45.75
N GLN A 18 3.99 58.63 46.54
CA GLN A 18 5.23 57.94 46.17
C GLN A 18 4.93 57.05 44.96
N GLN A 19 5.42 57.45 43.79
CA GLN A 19 5.34 56.62 42.58
C GLN A 19 6.56 55.70 42.53
N SER A 20 6.33 54.39 42.66
CA SER A 20 7.34 53.39 42.36
C SER A 20 7.47 53.24 40.83
N LEU A 21 8.59 53.70 40.27
CA LEU A 21 8.96 53.50 38.86
C LEU A 21 9.52 52.09 38.61
N GLY A 22 8.96 51.07 39.28
CA GLY A 22 9.45 49.69 39.25
C GLY A 22 9.04 48.95 37.97
N GLY A 23 9.68 49.25 36.85
CA GLY A 23 9.47 48.57 35.56
C GLY A 23 10.16 47.20 35.42
N SER A 24 11.10 46.87 36.31
CA SER A 24 11.96 45.67 36.23
C SER A 24 11.19 44.34 36.32
N HIS A 25 10.08 44.29 37.08
CA HIS A 25 9.32 43.05 37.29
C HIS A 25 8.46 42.64 36.07
N ARG A 26 8.11 43.59 35.19
CA ARG A 26 7.34 43.33 33.97
C ARG A 26 8.16 42.64 32.88
N GLU A 27 9.47 42.85 32.84
CA GLU A 27 10.34 42.29 31.80
C GLU A 27 10.57 40.79 32.00
N THR A 28 10.80 40.37 33.25
CA THR A 28 10.84 38.95 33.63
C THR A 28 9.50 38.27 33.38
N GLN A 29 8.38 38.93 33.69
CA GLN A 29 7.03 38.40 33.41
C GLN A 29 6.76 38.25 31.90
N ARG A 30 7.19 39.21 31.08
CA ARG A 30 7.07 39.13 29.61
C ARG A 30 7.94 38.02 29.03
N GLN A 31 9.18 37.87 29.48
CA GLN A 31 10.06 36.79 29.03
C GLN A 31 9.50 35.41 29.40
N GLN A 32 8.95 35.26 30.60
CA GLN A 32 8.26 34.02 31.02
C GLN A 32 7.03 33.72 30.15
N LEU A 33 6.23 34.72 29.81
CA LEU A 33 5.08 34.56 28.90
C LEU A 33 5.53 34.14 27.49
N LEU A 34 6.61 34.74 26.98
CA LEU A 34 7.18 34.38 25.68
C LEU A 34 7.74 32.96 25.67
N GLN A 35 8.44 32.56 26.73
CA GLN A 35 8.97 31.21 26.89
C GLN A 35 7.84 30.17 26.92
N LYS A 36 6.81 30.42 27.73
CA LYS A 36 5.63 29.54 27.79
C LYS A 36 4.93 29.43 26.43
N ALA A 37 4.76 30.55 25.72
CA ALA A 37 4.17 30.54 24.38
C ALA A 37 5.04 29.80 23.35
N ALA A 38 6.37 29.83 23.48
CA ALA A 38 7.29 29.08 22.63
C ALA A 38 7.25 27.57 22.92
N GLU A 39 7.21 27.18 24.20
CA GLU A 39 7.04 25.79 24.62
C GLU A 39 5.69 25.22 24.12
N GLU A 40 4.59 25.95 24.30
CA GLU A 40 3.28 25.54 23.77
C GLU A 40 3.24 25.43 22.24
N ARG A 41 4.06 26.19 21.51
CA ARG A 41 4.19 26.04 20.05
C ARG A 41 4.96 24.77 19.71
N ARG A 42 6.09 24.53 20.38
CA ARG A 42 6.90 23.33 20.21
C ARG A 42 6.09 22.07 20.47
N ASP A 43 5.31 22.04 21.55
CA ASP A 43 4.47 20.89 21.90
C ASP A 43 3.37 20.65 20.87
N ARG A 44 2.76 21.72 20.34
CA ARG A 44 1.79 21.61 19.22
C ARG A 44 2.42 21.07 17.95
N GLU A 45 3.62 21.51 17.60
CA GLU A 45 4.36 21.02 16.43
C GLU A 45 4.76 19.55 16.58
N GLU A 46 5.22 19.17 17.78
CA GLU A 46 5.56 17.78 18.09
C GLU A 46 4.32 16.88 18.00
N LEU A 47 3.18 17.30 18.58
CA LEU A 47 1.93 16.57 18.48
C LEU A 47 1.45 16.42 17.03
N ARG A 48 1.56 17.48 16.22
CA ARG A 48 1.25 17.43 14.78
C ARG A 48 2.15 16.45 14.05
N ARG A 49 3.46 16.47 14.33
CA ARG A 49 4.44 15.54 13.74
C ARG A 49 4.10 14.10 14.09
N ARG A 50 3.86 13.80 15.38
CA ARG A 50 3.48 12.46 15.84
C ARG A 50 2.18 11.98 15.18
N THR A 51 1.18 12.85 15.12
CA THR A 51 -0.10 12.56 14.44
C THR A 51 0.10 12.26 12.96
N ASN A 52 0.88 13.06 12.24
CA ASN A 52 1.16 12.85 10.83
C ASN A 52 1.91 11.52 10.59
N CYS A 53 2.91 11.21 11.41
CA CYS A 53 3.61 9.93 11.35
C CYS A 53 2.63 8.76 11.57
N ALA A 54 1.73 8.87 12.56
CA ALA A 54 0.71 7.86 12.81
C ALA A 54 -0.24 7.69 11.62
N ILE A 55 -0.68 8.78 10.97
CA ILE A 55 -1.55 8.71 9.78
C ILE A 55 -0.86 7.96 8.64
N VAL A 56 0.42 8.25 8.37
CA VAL A 56 1.19 7.58 7.30
C VAL A 56 1.32 6.08 7.57
N ILE A 57 1.65 5.70 8.80
CA ILE A 57 1.76 4.28 9.18
C ILE A 57 0.40 3.59 9.05
N GLN A 58 -0.66 4.23 9.54
CA GLN A 58 -2.01 3.67 9.48
C GLN A 58 -2.52 3.53 8.05
N SER A 59 -2.33 4.52 7.19
CA SER A 59 -2.77 4.46 5.79
C SER A 59 -2.04 3.35 5.03
N PHE A 60 -0.74 3.19 5.27
CA PHE A 60 0.04 2.08 4.73
C PHE A 60 -0.49 0.72 5.17
N ILE A 61 -0.72 0.53 6.48
CA ILE A 61 -1.25 -0.74 7.02
C ILE A 61 -2.64 -1.03 6.45
N ARG A 62 -3.54 -0.03 6.42
CA ARG A 62 -4.87 -0.18 5.82
C ARG A 62 -4.77 -0.60 4.36
N GLY A 63 -3.87 0.01 3.58
CA GLY A 63 -3.61 -0.37 2.20
C GLY A 63 -3.10 -1.81 2.05
N CYS A 64 -2.17 -2.23 2.90
CA CYS A 64 -1.67 -3.61 2.93
C CYS A 64 -2.79 -4.62 3.24
N LEU A 65 -3.63 -4.33 4.23
CA LEU A 65 -4.76 -5.19 4.60
C LEU A 65 -5.82 -5.24 3.49
N ALA A 66 -6.12 -4.11 2.86
CA ALA A 66 -7.05 -4.04 1.73
C ALA A 66 -6.56 -4.90 0.54
N ARG A 67 -5.28 -4.78 0.15
CA ARG A 67 -4.69 -5.63 -0.91
C ARG A 67 -4.74 -7.11 -0.56
N LYS A 68 -4.44 -7.50 0.68
CA LYS A 68 -4.56 -8.89 1.14
C LYS A 68 -5.98 -9.42 1.04
N ARG A 69 -6.98 -8.61 1.44
CA ARG A 69 -8.40 -8.96 1.32
C ARG A 69 -8.81 -9.12 -0.14
N GLN A 70 -8.42 -8.17 -1.00
CA GLN A 70 -8.71 -8.24 -2.44
C GLN A 70 -8.10 -9.49 -3.07
N CYS A 71 -6.82 -9.78 -2.83
CA CYS A 71 -6.19 -10.99 -3.36
C CYS A 71 -6.81 -12.28 -2.82
N SER A 72 -7.40 -12.26 -1.62
CA SER A 72 -8.12 -13.41 -1.08
C SER A 72 -9.48 -13.59 -1.75
N GLN A 73 -10.17 -12.48 -2.05
CA GLN A 73 -11.45 -12.49 -2.76
C GLN A 73 -11.26 -12.96 -4.20
N MET A 74 -10.28 -12.40 -4.92
CA MET A 74 -9.96 -12.83 -6.29
C MET A 74 -9.61 -14.31 -6.37
N ARG A 75 -8.87 -14.86 -5.40
CA ARG A 75 -8.61 -16.32 -5.35
C ARG A 75 -9.89 -17.13 -5.25
N LYS A 76 -10.84 -16.69 -4.43
CA LYS A 76 -12.12 -17.38 -4.27
C LYS A 76 -12.92 -17.35 -5.57
N GLU A 77 -13.01 -16.18 -6.21
CA GLU A 77 -13.70 -16.00 -7.49
C GLU A 77 -13.05 -16.83 -8.60
N TYR A 78 -11.72 -16.88 -8.60
CA TYR A 78 -10.92 -17.70 -9.51
C TYR A 78 -11.20 -19.20 -9.32
N ASP A 79 -11.20 -19.68 -8.07
CA ASP A 79 -11.51 -21.08 -7.73
C ASP A 79 -12.94 -21.44 -8.13
N ASP A 80 -13.92 -20.57 -7.80
CA ASP A 80 -15.32 -20.75 -8.18
C ASP A 80 -15.46 -20.85 -9.72
N THR A 81 -14.65 -20.11 -10.46
CA THR A 81 -14.63 -20.13 -11.93
C THR A 81 -14.02 -21.41 -12.47
N ILE A 82 -12.89 -21.88 -11.92
CA ILE A 82 -12.29 -23.17 -12.25
C ILE A 82 -13.27 -24.31 -11.98
N ASP A 83 -13.98 -24.29 -10.85
CA ASP A 83 -14.94 -25.32 -10.49
C ASP A 83 -16.10 -25.39 -11.47
N ARG A 84 -16.61 -24.24 -11.92
CA ARG A 84 -17.65 -24.19 -12.96
C ARG A 84 -17.16 -24.76 -14.28
N LEU A 85 -15.96 -24.37 -14.72
CA LEU A 85 -15.36 -24.85 -15.97
C LEU A 85 -15.09 -26.35 -15.92
N SER A 86 -14.60 -26.85 -14.80
CA SER A 86 -14.28 -28.27 -14.62
C SER A 86 -15.53 -29.16 -14.66
N LYS A 87 -16.69 -28.64 -14.24
CA LYS A 87 -17.99 -29.34 -14.33
C LYS A 87 -18.58 -29.33 -15.74
N SER A 88 -18.21 -28.37 -16.57
CA SER A 88 -18.73 -28.24 -17.93
C SER A 88 -18.22 -29.34 -18.87
N HIS A 89 -17.16 -30.07 -18.49
CA HIS A 89 -16.46 -31.08 -19.31
C HIS A 89 -15.91 -30.60 -20.68
N GLU A 90 -16.18 -29.35 -21.05
CA GLU A 90 -15.66 -28.68 -22.24
C GLU A 90 -14.36 -27.92 -21.92
N ASN A 91 -13.53 -27.73 -22.95
CA ASN A 91 -12.37 -26.87 -22.81
C ASN A 91 -12.83 -25.41 -22.60
N PRO A 92 -12.21 -24.67 -21.67
CA PRO A 92 -12.56 -23.27 -21.46
C PRO A 92 -12.32 -22.45 -22.72
N SER A 93 -13.19 -21.49 -23.00
CA SER A 93 -13.01 -20.58 -24.13
C SER A 93 -11.72 -19.76 -23.95
N LEU A 94 -11.19 -19.24 -25.06
CA LEU A 94 -9.98 -18.42 -25.04
C LEU A 94 -10.18 -17.16 -24.16
N ASP A 95 -11.34 -16.52 -24.26
CA ASP A 95 -11.69 -15.35 -23.44
C ASP A 95 -11.71 -15.68 -21.94
N ALA A 96 -12.20 -16.87 -21.58
CA ALA A 96 -12.19 -17.34 -20.20
C ALA A 96 -10.76 -17.58 -19.71
N ILE A 97 -9.89 -18.19 -20.53
CA ILE A 97 -8.47 -18.35 -20.21
C ILE A 97 -7.79 -17.00 -20.05
N GLU A 98 -8.03 -16.07 -20.96
CA GLU A 98 -7.48 -14.72 -20.91
C GLU A 98 -7.83 -13.99 -19.60
N HIS A 99 -9.11 -14.07 -19.20
CA HIS A 99 -9.58 -13.51 -17.95
C HIS A 99 -8.88 -14.16 -16.74
N LEU A 100 -8.80 -15.50 -16.73
CA LEU A 100 -8.12 -16.25 -15.67
C LEU A 100 -6.63 -15.89 -15.57
N ILE A 101 -5.91 -15.77 -16.69
CA ILE A 101 -4.50 -15.35 -16.66
C ILE A 101 -4.36 -13.97 -16.02
N HIS A 102 -5.21 -13.02 -16.43
CA HIS A 102 -5.15 -11.65 -15.91
C HIS A 102 -5.36 -11.61 -14.39
N GLU A 103 -6.38 -12.28 -13.88
CA GLU A 103 -6.60 -12.36 -12.43
C GLU A 103 -5.45 -13.06 -11.72
N PHE A 104 -4.97 -14.17 -12.28
CA PHE A 104 -3.91 -14.98 -11.70
C PHE A 104 -2.62 -14.18 -11.51
N ILE A 105 -2.20 -13.41 -12.52
CA ILE A 105 -1.01 -12.55 -12.44
C ILE A 105 -1.13 -11.54 -11.29
N VAL A 106 -2.33 -11.01 -11.03
CA VAL A 106 -2.56 -10.00 -9.99
C VAL A 106 -2.43 -10.58 -8.58
N PHE A 107 -3.01 -11.76 -8.32
CA PHE A 107 -3.02 -12.32 -6.97
C PHE A 107 -1.92 -13.35 -6.70
N TYR A 108 -1.18 -13.83 -7.70
CA TYR A 108 -0.25 -14.96 -7.58
C TYR A 108 0.69 -14.85 -6.38
N CYS A 109 0.76 -15.92 -5.60
CA CYS A 109 1.70 -16.10 -4.52
C CYS A 109 2.28 -17.51 -4.57
N LYS A 110 3.60 -17.61 -4.76
CA LYS A 110 4.37 -18.86 -4.79
C LYS A 110 4.02 -19.84 -3.66
N ALA A 111 3.72 -19.33 -2.46
CA ALA A 111 3.43 -20.14 -1.29
C ALA A 111 2.02 -20.76 -1.26
N LYS A 112 1.08 -20.30 -2.10
CA LYS A 112 -0.35 -20.66 -2.02
C LYS A 112 -0.93 -21.18 -3.32
N ASP A 113 -0.36 -20.79 -4.46
CA ASP A 113 -1.06 -20.86 -5.76
C ASP A 113 -0.47 -21.92 -6.71
N THR A 114 0.33 -22.86 -6.19
CA THR A 114 0.95 -23.99 -6.92
C THR A 114 -0.07 -24.82 -7.70
N GLN A 115 -1.18 -25.23 -7.07
CA GLN A 115 -2.19 -26.05 -7.75
C GLN A 115 -2.93 -25.28 -8.84
N ARG A 116 -3.22 -24.00 -8.60
CA ARG A 116 -3.87 -23.10 -9.57
C ARG A 116 -2.96 -22.84 -10.78
N LEU A 117 -1.66 -22.65 -10.54
CA LEU A 117 -0.65 -22.51 -11.59
C LEU A 117 -0.58 -23.77 -12.44
N ASN A 118 -0.52 -24.95 -11.81
CA ASN A 118 -0.52 -26.23 -12.52
C ASN A 118 -1.77 -26.41 -13.39
N TRP A 119 -2.96 -26.10 -12.87
CA TRP A 119 -4.19 -26.15 -13.66
C TRP A 119 -4.13 -25.19 -14.86
N LEU A 120 -3.72 -23.94 -14.63
CA LEU A 120 -3.63 -22.93 -15.69
C LEU A 120 -2.62 -23.34 -16.77
N SER A 121 -1.42 -23.75 -16.36
CA SER A 121 -0.36 -24.27 -17.25
C SER A 121 -0.86 -25.43 -18.10
N GLN A 122 -1.64 -26.36 -17.53
CA GLN A 122 -2.25 -27.45 -18.31
C GLN A 122 -3.22 -26.93 -19.38
N GLN A 123 -4.08 -25.96 -19.05
CA GLN A 123 -5.01 -25.40 -20.03
C GLN A 123 -4.28 -24.66 -21.17
N LEU A 124 -3.22 -23.92 -20.83
CA LEU A 124 -2.38 -23.25 -21.83
C LEU A 124 -1.74 -24.26 -22.79
N VAL A 125 -1.16 -25.33 -22.27
CA VAL A 125 -0.54 -26.38 -23.09
C VAL A 125 -1.56 -27.07 -23.99
N LYS A 126 -2.79 -27.33 -23.49
CA LYS A 126 -3.88 -27.92 -24.30
C LYS A 126 -4.29 -27.04 -25.48
N GLN A 127 -4.23 -25.72 -25.32
CA GLN A 127 -4.66 -24.75 -26.33
C GLN A 127 -3.47 -24.06 -27.03
N LYS A 128 -2.28 -24.66 -26.97
CA LYS A 128 -1.04 -24.07 -27.49
C LYS A 128 -1.15 -23.61 -28.96
N ASP A 129 -1.89 -24.36 -29.77
CA ASP A 129 -2.04 -24.08 -31.21
C ASP A 129 -2.87 -22.82 -31.49
N ILE A 130 -3.72 -22.42 -30.55
CA ILE A 130 -4.53 -21.19 -30.63
C ILE A 130 -3.76 -20.02 -30.00
N ILE A 131 -3.06 -20.28 -28.89
CA ILE A 131 -2.34 -19.28 -28.11
C ILE A 131 -1.05 -18.83 -28.82
N GLY A 132 -0.31 -19.75 -29.43
CA GLY A 132 0.95 -19.46 -30.16
C GLY A 132 0.80 -18.32 -31.16
N PRO A 133 -0.20 -18.37 -32.07
CA PRO A 133 -0.51 -17.26 -32.97
C PRO A 133 -0.78 -15.93 -32.27
N LYS A 134 -1.52 -15.96 -31.16
CA LYS A 134 -1.86 -14.75 -30.39
C LYS A 134 -0.63 -14.06 -29.81
N VAL A 135 0.36 -14.83 -29.36
CA VAL A 135 1.63 -14.30 -28.85
C VAL A 135 2.37 -13.49 -29.92
N ILE A 136 2.30 -13.92 -31.18
CA ILE A 136 2.93 -13.22 -32.31
C ILE A 136 2.10 -11.99 -32.70
N THR A 137 0.78 -12.14 -32.85
CA THR A 137 -0.09 -11.05 -33.34
C THR A 137 -0.35 -9.95 -32.31
N ASP A 138 -0.40 -10.28 -31.02
CA ASP A 138 -0.63 -9.36 -29.91
C ASP A 138 0.52 -9.49 -28.90
N THR A 139 1.69 -9.06 -29.36
CA THR A 139 2.94 -9.21 -28.62
C THR A 139 2.90 -8.49 -27.27
N ASN A 140 2.18 -7.38 -27.12
CA ASN A 140 2.22 -6.64 -25.87
C ASN A 140 1.48 -7.36 -24.74
N HIS A 141 0.32 -7.96 -25.02
CA HIS A 141 -0.48 -8.61 -23.97
C HIS A 141 -0.13 -10.09 -23.84
N TRP A 142 -0.15 -10.84 -24.94
CA TRP A 142 0.03 -12.29 -24.89
C TRP A 142 1.46 -12.70 -24.59
N LEU A 143 2.47 -12.00 -25.11
CA LEU A 143 3.86 -12.29 -24.73
C LEU A 143 4.10 -12.00 -23.25
N TYR A 144 3.61 -10.86 -22.74
CA TYR A 144 3.74 -10.52 -21.32
C TYR A 144 3.08 -11.58 -20.43
N ARG A 145 1.85 -11.97 -20.78
CA ARG A 145 1.10 -13.02 -20.07
C ARG A 145 1.86 -14.34 -20.03
N ILE A 146 2.30 -14.84 -21.18
CA ILE A 146 3.04 -16.09 -21.25
C ILE A 146 4.36 -15.98 -20.48
N LYS A 147 5.11 -14.89 -20.64
CA LYS A 147 6.32 -14.62 -19.88
C LYS A 147 6.07 -14.72 -18.37
N CYS A 148 5.06 -14.04 -17.83
CA CYS A 148 4.74 -14.09 -16.41
C CYS A 148 4.42 -15.52 -15.95
N ILE A 149 3.62 -16.27 -16.71
CA ILE A 149 3.30 -17.66 -16.36
C ILE A 149 4.55 -18.54 -16.39
N LEU A 150 5.43 -18.38 -17.37
CA LEU A 150 6.69 -19.14 -17.42
C LEU A 150 7.62 -18.81 -16.25
N GLU A 151 7.74 -17.53 -15.87
CA GLU A 151 8.47 -17.10 -14.67
C GLU A 151 7.91 -17.75 -13.40
N PHE A 152 6.58 -17.86 -13.27
CA PHE A 152 5.94 -18.54 -12.14
C PHE A 152 6.25 -20.04 -12.12
N ASN A 153 6.24 -20.70 -13.28
CA ASN A 153 6.60 -22.13 -13.41
C ASN A 153 8.08 -22.36 -13.06
N ILE A 154 8.99 -21.48 -13.47
CA ILE A 154 10.41 -21.54 -13.07
C ILE A 154 10.54 -21.39 -11.55
N SER A 155 9.84 -20.41 -10.96
CA SER A 155 9.87 -20.23 -9.51
C SER A 155 9.32 -21.44 -8.76
N GLU A 156 8.29 -22.10 -9.30
CA GLU A 156 7.76 -23.34 -8.76
C GLU A 156 8.81 -24.46 -8.80
N LEU A 157 9.50 -24.64 -9.92
CA LEU A 157 10.58 -25.64 -10.07
C LEU A 157 11.72 -25.41 -9.07
N GLU A 158 12.14 -24.16 -8.85
CA GLU A 158 13.12 -23.81 -7.81
C GLU A 158 12.66 -24.24 -6.41
N SER A 159 11.36 -24.09 -6.12
CA SER A 159 10.78 -24.52 -4.83
C SER A 159 10.73 -26.04 -4.67
N MET A 160 10.65 -26.75 -5.79
CA MET A 160 10.57 -28.21 -5.86
C MET A 160 11.95 -28.88 -5.87
N ALA A 161 13.02 -28.14 -6.09
CA ALA A 161 14.38 -28.66 -6.04
C ALA A 161 14.64 -29.40 -4.71
N GLY A 162 14.93 -30.71 -4.79
CA GLY A 162 15.16 -31.57 -3.63
C GLY A 162 13.90 -32.14 -2.96
N LYS A 163 12.69 -31.90 -3.49
CA LYS A 163 11.42 -32.47 -3.00
C LYS A 163 10.90 -33.53 -3.99
N GLN A 164 10.23 -34.57 -3.50
CA GLN A 164 9.50 -35.54 -4.33
C GLN A 164 8.16 -34.96 -4.83
N ALA A 165 8.21 -33.83 -5.53
CA ALA A 165 7.03 -33.19 -6.14
C ALA A 165 7.05 -33.38 -7.66
N SER A 166 5.86 -33.47 -8.27
CA SER A 166 5.75 -33.61 -9.72
C SER A 166 6.18 -32.31 -10.41
N ILE A 167 7.25 -32.39 -11.20
CA ILE A 167 7.76 -31.28 -12.03
C ILE A 167 7.19 -31.31 -13.46
N ALA A 168 6.34 -32.27 -13.79
CA ALA A 168 5.96 -32.57 -15.17
C ALA A 168 5.23 -31.39 -15.85
N ILE A 169 4.29 -30.75 -15.14
CA ILE A 169 3.47 -29.67 -15.71
C ILE A 169 4.30 -28.39 -15.91
N PRO A 170 5.06 -27.88 -14.92
CA PRO A 170 5.91 -26.72 -15.14
C PRO A 170 6.95 -26.92 -16.24
N MET A 171 7.58 -28.10 -16.29
CA MET A 171 8.53 -28.44 -17.36
C MET A 171 7.86 -28.49 -18.73
N ARG A 172 6.66 -29.08 -18.84
CA ARG A 172 5.95 -29.16 -20.10
C ARG A 172 5.52 -27.79 -20.61
N ALA A 173 5.08 -26.90 -19.72
CA ALA A 173 4.74 -25.53 -20.09
C ALA A 173 5.96 -24.78 -20.65
N LEU A 174 7.13 -24.93 -20.00
CA LEU A 174 8.38 -24.35 -20.47
C LEU A 174 8.78 -24.90 -21.84
N GLU A 175 8.80 -26.23 -22.00
CA GLU A 175 9.14 -26.89 -23.26
C GLU A 175 8.27 -26.38 -24.42
N VAL A 176 6.96 -26.29 -24.21
CA VAL A 176 5.99 -25.89 -25.23
C VAL A 176 6.15 -24.42 -25.63
N PHE A 177 6.16 -23.50 -24.68
CA PHE A 177 6.17 -22.06 -24.98
C PHE A 177 7.57 -21.46 -25.19
N THR A 178 8.62 -22.27 -25.08
CA THR A 178 9.98 -21.87 -25.51
C THR A 178 10.40 -22.54 -26.81
N GLY A 179 9.67 -23.57 -27.25
CA GLY A 179 9.86 -24.21 -28.55
C GLY A 179 9.38 -23.33 -29.71
N ALA A 180 10.06 -23.40 -30.84
CA ALA A 180 9.67 -22.69 -32.06
C ALA A 180 8.39 -23.25 -32.69
N ASP A 181 8.08 -24.54 -32.44
CA ASP A 181 6.96 -25.28 -33.03
C ASP A 181 5.59 -24.62 -32.79
N VAL A 182 5.43 -23.97 -31.64
CA VAL A 182 4.19 -23.27 -31.25
C VAL A 182 3.99 -21.98 -32.04
N TYR A 183 5.07 -21.41 -32.56
CA TYR A 183 5.09 -20.10 -33.22
C TYR A 183 5.20 -20.22 -34.75
N ASP A 184 5.79 -21.30 -35.25
CA ASP A 184 6.06 -21.51 -36.68
C ASP A 184 4.78 -21.61 -37.54
N LYS A 185 3.64 -22.02 -36.95
CA LYS A 185 2.35 -22.07 -37.64
C LYS A 185 1.81 -20.71 -38.10
N CYS A 186 2.43 -19.60 -37.70
CA CYS A 186 2.10 -18.25 -38.15
C CYS A 186 3.01 -17.69 -39.23
N CYS A 187 4.10 -18.38 -39.57
CA CYS A 187 5.08 -17.94 -40.56
C CYS A 187 4.89 -18.62 -41.93
N ALA A 188 3.77 -19.33 -42.14
CA ALA A 188 3.39 -19.97 -43.41
C ALA A 188 2.19 -19.26 -44.05
#